data_AF-A0A1L8SRF0-F1
#
_entry.id   AF-A0A1L8SRF0-F1
#
_cell.length_a   1.000
_cell.length_b   1.000
_cell.length_c   1.000
_cell.angle_alpha   90.00
_cell.angle_beta   90.00
_cell.angle_gamma   90.00
#
_symmetry.space_group_name_H-M   'P 1'
#
loop_
_entity.id
_entity.type
_entity.pdbx_description
1 polymer ?
#
loop_
_entity_poly.entity_id
_entity_poly.type
_entity_poly.pdbx_seq_one_letter_code
_entity_poly.pdbx_strand_id
1 'polypeptide(L)'
;MMMPLIAILIDVLTLGGYFFQLNNGGPGVYLLGLIFQLIMTIVLLVILVGYHGKKYSGFRPEGYSYLTIRYGIIMISFIINGIALFLYGLNYFGINDVIFSNF
;
A
#
# COMPACT_ATOMS: atom_id res chain seq x y z
N MET A 1 12.88 7.69 14.38
CA MET A 1 11.56 7.05 14.51
C MET A 1 10.59 7.44 13.38
N MET A 2 11.01 8.15 12.32
CA MET A 2 10.10 8.71 11.31
C MET A 2 9.63 7.75 10.20
N MET A 3 10.39 6.68 9.88
CA MET A 3 10.06 5.80 8.74
C MET A 3 8.71 5.07 8.82
N PRO A 4 8.25 4.55 9.98
CA PRO A 4 6.94 3.88 10.05
C PRO A 4 5.76 4.85 9.96
N LEU A 5 5.93 6.07 10.45
CA LEU A 5 4.88 7.09 10.43
C LEU A 5 4.60 7.55 8.99
N ILE A 6 5.63 7.60 8.15
CA ILE A 6 5.49 7.87 6.70
C ILE A 6 4.67 6.77 6.01
N ALA A 7 4.90 5.49 6.33
CA ALA A 7 4.11 4.39 5.76
C ALA A 7 2.62 4.52 6.12
N ILE A 8 2.30 4.83 7.38
CA ILE A 8 0.92 5.06 7.82
C ILE A 8 0.30 6.27 7.11
N LEU A 9 1.06 7.36 6.92
CA LEU A 9 0.57 8.52 6.17
C LEU A 9 0.27 8.16 4.70
N ILE A 10 1.09 7.31 4.08
CA ILE A 10 0.83 6.81 2.72
C ILE A 10 -0.45 5.97 2.70
N ASP A 11 -0.69 5.12 3.70
CA ASP A 11 -1.93 4.33 3.81
C ASP A 11 -3.16 5.24 3.92
N VAL A 12 -3.08 6.31 4.71
CA VAL A 12 -4.19 7.28 4.83
C VAL A 12 -4.41 8.04 3.52
N LEU A 13 -3.34 8.43 2.82
CA LEU A 13 -3.44 9.13 1.54
C LEU A 13 -4.03 8.25 0.43
N THR A 14 -3.64 6.97 0.37
CA THR A 14 -4.18 6.00 -0.61
C THR A 14 -5.66 5.69 -0.34
N LEU A 15 -6.05 5.55 0.92
CA LEU A 15 -7.46 5.48 1.31
C LEU A 15 -8.23 6.73 0.90
N GLY A 16 -7.68 7.93 1.15
CA GLY A 16 -8.29 9.19 0.74
C GLY A 16 -8.48 9.29 -0.79
N GLY A 17 -7.47 8.87 -1.55
CA GLY A 17 -7.53 8.79 -3.02
C GLY A 17 -8.62 7.83 -3.50
N TYR A 18 -8.72 6.65 -2.89
CA TYR A 18 -9.78 5.69 -3.17
C TYR A 18 -11.18 6.29 -2.95
N PHE A 19 -11.40 6.94 -1.80
CA PHE A 19 -12.69 7.60 -1.51
C PHE A 19 -13.00 8.73 -2.49
N PHE A 20 -11.99 9.52 -2.89
CA PHE A 20 -12.19 10.56 -3.88
C PHE A 20 -12.67 10.00 -5.23
N GLN A 21 -12.05 8.90 -5.69
CA GLN A 21 -12.44 8.22 -6.92
C GLN A 21 -13.82 7.56 -6.83
N LEU A 22 -14.19 7.07 -5.65
CA LEU A 22 -15.49 6.47 -5.41
C LEU A 22 -16.63 7.50 -5.53
N ASN A 23 -16.36 8.76 -5.18
CA ASN A 23 -17.36 9.83 -5.20
C ASN A 23 -17.36 10.68 -6.49
N ASN A 24 -16.22 10.77 -7.19
CA ASN A 24 -16.05 11.62 -8.38
C ASN A 24 -15.80 10.78 -9.64
N GLY A 25 -16.50 9.65 -9.76
CA GLY A 25 -16.22 8.64 -10.76
C GLY A 25 -16.12 9.17 -12.20
N GLY A 26 -15.19 8.62 -12.96
CA GLY A 26 -15.02 8.88 -14.39
C GLY A 26 -13.73 8.25 -14.93
N PRO A 27 -13.64 7.92 -16.23
CA PRO A 27 -12.49 7.20 -16.80
C PRO A 27 -11.13 7.86 -16.52
N GLY A 28 -11.07 9.19 -16.62
CA GLY A 28 -9.85 9.96 -16.32
C GLY A 28 -9.49 9.93 -14.83
N VAL A 29 -10.49 9.93 -13.94
CA VAL A 29 -10.27 9.90 -12.48
C VAL A 29 -9.77 8.53 -12.03
N TYR A 30 -10.24 7.43 -12.63
CA TYR A 30 -9.70 6.09 -12.36
C TYR A 30 -8.28 5.91 -12.85
N LEU A 31 -7.95 6.43 -14.03
CA LEU A 31 -6.59 6.40 -14.55
C LEU A 31 -5.64 7.19 -13.64
N LEU A 32 -6.03 8.40 -13.24
CA LEU A 32 -5.25 9.21 -12.29
C LEU A 32 -5.08 8.49 -10.94
N GLY A 33 -6.14 7.86 -10.45
CA GLY A 33 -6.11 7.06 -9.24
C GLY A 33 -5.18 5.86 -9.32
N LEU A 34 -5.18 5.14 -10.44
CA LEU A 34 -4.28 4.02 -10.69
C LEU A 34 -2.83 4.47 -10.72
N ILE A 35 -2.52 5.58 -11.40
CA ILE A 35 -1.18 6.17 -11.42
C ILE A 35 -0.75 6.57 -10.01
N PHE A 36 -1.63 7.23 -9.26
CA PHE A 36 -1.36 7.62 -7.87
C PHE A 36 -1.09 6.41 -6.97
N GLN A 37 -1.93 5.38 -7.04
CA GLN A 37 -1.77 4.14 -6.28
C GLN A 37 -0.44 3.44 -6.63
N LEU A 38 -0.06 3.44 -7.91
CA LEU A 38 1.21 2.88 -8.39
C LEU A 38 2.40 3.64 -7.80
N ILE A 39 2.39 4.98 -7.86
CA ILE A 39 3.46 5.82 -7.30
C ILE A 39 3.59 5.57 -5.79
N MET A 40 2.49 5.58 -5.05
CA MET A 40 2.49 5.38 -3.59
C MET A 40 3.03 3.99 -3.20
N THR A 41 2.66 2.97 -3.96
CA THR A 41 3.16 1.60 -3.75
C THR A 41 4.67 1.50 -4.02
N ILE A 42 5.18 2.20 -5.05
CA ILE A 42 6.62 2.26 -5.34
C ILE A 42 7.36 2.98 -4.20
N VAL A 43 6.82 4.09 -3.67
CA VAL A 43 7.43 4.77 -2.52
C VAL A 43 7.52 3.83 -1.31
N LEU A 44 6.46 3.07 -1.01
CA LEU A 44 6.49 2.06 0.04
C LEU A 44 7.54 0.97 -0.21
N LEU A 45 7.69 0.51 -1.46
CA LEU A 45 8.72 -0.46 -1.82
C LEU A 45 10.13 0.08 -1.56
N VAL A 46 10.41 1.32 -1.96
CA VAL A 46 11.70 1.98 -1.71
C VAL A 46 11.97 2.11 -0.22
N ILE A 47 10.96 2.46 0.58
CA ILE A 47 11.09 2.53 2.05
C ILE A 47 11.33 1.14 2.64
N LEU A 48 10.66 0.11 2.14
CA LEU A 48 10.80 -1.28 2.60
C LEU A 48 12.21 -1.83 2.33
N VAL A 49 12.72 -1.65 1.11
CA VAL A 49 14.06 -2.10 0.70
C VAL A 49 15.15 -1.25 1.36
N GLY A 50 14.94 0.07 1.43
CA GLY A 50 15.85 1.04 2.04
C GLY A 50 15.84 1.07 3.57
N TYR A 51 15.09 0.18 4.23
CA TYR A 51 15.06 0.12 5.70
C TYR A 51 16.36 -0.45 6.28
N HIS A 52 17.17 0.43 6.86
CA HIS A 52 18.47 0.08 7.49
C HIS A 52 18.36 -0.22 8.99
N GLY A 53 17.16 -0.20 9.58
CA GLY A 53 16.96 -0.51 11.00
C GLY A 53 17.01 -2.01 11.31
N LYS A 54 16.95 -2.38 12.61
CA LYS A 54 16.81 -3.79 13.03
C LYS A 54 15.50 -4.35 12.46
N LYS A 55 15.61 -5.31 11.54
CA LYS A 55 14.46 -5.99 10.89
C LYS A 55 13.84 -7.05 11.79
N TYR A 56 14.65 -7.68 12.63
CA TYR A 56 14.29 -8.76 13.53
C TYR A 56 14.51 -8.37 14.98
N SER A 57 13.59 -8.76 15.87
CA SER A 57 13.69 -8.52 17.30
C SER A 57 14.67 -9.51 17.94
N GLY A 58 15.39 -9.07 18.97
CA GLY A 58 16.28 -9.96 19.73
C GLY A 58 15.53 -11.03 20.55
N PHE A 59 14.20 -10.94 20.62
CA PHE A 59 13.35 -11.90 21.34
C PHE A 59 13.03 -13.09 20.42
N ARG A 60 13.52 -14.27 20.80
CA ARG A 60 13.38 -15.52 20.04
C ARG A 60 12.74 -16.59 20.94
N PRO A 61 11.40 -16.67 21.05
CA PRO A 61 10.78 -17.89 21.51
C PRO A 61 10.84 -18.89 20.35
N GLU A 62 11.39 -20.08 20.62
CA GLU A 62 11.33 -21.30 19.80
C GLU A 62 11.10 -21.10 18.29
N GLY A 63 12.19 -20.98 17.53
CA GLY A 63 12.20 -21.19 16.07
C GLY A 63 12.21 -19.93 15.19
N TYR A 64 11.41 -18.90 15.48
CA TYR A 64 11.32 -17.70 14.64
C TYR A 64 11.54 -16.39 15.40
N SER A 65 12.39 -15.52 14.84
CA SER A 65 12.57 -14.16 15.36
C SER A 65 11.47 -13.26 14.81
N TYR A 66 10.68 -12.64 15.69
CA TYR A 66 9.64 -11.71 15.29
C TYR A 66 10.23 -10.51 14.54
N LEU A 67 9.53 -10.05 13.51
CA LEU A 67 9.83 -8.77 12.88
C LEU A 67 9.72 -7.66 13.93
N THR A 68 10.58 -6.65 13.86
CA THR A 68 10.40 -5.48 14.71
C THR A 68 9.10 -4.79 14.31
N ILE A 69 8.34 -4.29 15.30
CA ILE A 69 7.05 -3.60 15.07
C ILE A 69 7.18 -2.55 13.95
N ARG A 70 8.31 -1.83 13.91
CA ARG A 70 8.59 -0.81 12.90
C ARG A 70 8.70 -1.35 11.48
N TYR A 71 9.42 -2.45 11.29
CA TYR A 71 9.57 -3.09 9.99
C TYR A 71 8.27 -3.81 9.58
N GLY A 72 7.59 -4.45 10.54
CA GLY A 72 6.30 -5.10 10.34
C GLY A 72 5.24 -4.14 9.81
N ILE A 73 5.13 -2.93 10.36
CA ILE A 73 4.20 -1.90 9.86
C ILE A 73 4.49 -1.58 8.40
N ILE A 74 5.74 -1.26 8.04
CA ILE A 74 6.12 -0.92 6.66
C ILE A 74 5.81 -2.09 5.70
N MET A 75 6.10 -3.31 6.13
CA MET A 75 5.84 -4.51 5.34
C MET A 75 4.34 -4.73 5.10
N ILE A 76 3.51 -4.60 6.15
CA ILE A 76 2.05 -4.75 6.03
C ILE A 76 1.47 -3.64 5.15
N SER A 77 1.88 -2.38 5.35
CA SER A 77 1.47 -1.26 4.50
C SER A 77 1.79 -1.53 3.03
N PHE A 78 3.00 -2.01 2.73
CA PHE A 78 3.37 -2.38 1.35
C PHE A 78 2.49 -3.50 0.79
N ILE A 79 2.25 -4.56 1.56
CA ILE A 79 1.42 -5.69 1.12
C ILE A 79 -0.01 -5.24 0.79
N ILE A 80 -0.64 -4.48 1.70
CA ILE A 80 -2.01 -4.00 1.51
C ILE A 80 -2.11 -3.10 0.28
N ASN A 81 -1.18 -2.14 0.12
CA ASN A 81 -1.18 -1.25 -1.03
C ASN A 81 -0.86 -1.97 -2.34
N GLY A 82 -0.01 -3.00 -2.30
CA GLY A 82 0.27 -3.86 -3.45
C GLY A 82 -0.96 -4.65 -3.90
N ILE A 83 -1.73 -5.20 -2.95
CA ILE A 83 -3.01 -5.86 -3.25
C ILE A 83 -4.00 -4.85 -3.85
N ALA A 84 -4.12 -3.65 -3.25
CA ALA A 84 -4.98 -2.60 -3.78
C ALA A 84 -4.58 -2.21 -5.21
N LEU A 85 -3.29 -2.00 -5.49
CA LEU A 85 -2.79 -1.71 -6.83
C LEU A 85 -3.12 -2.83 -7.83
N PHE A 86 -2.98 -4.09 -7.41
CA PHE A 86 -3.35 -5.23 -8.25
C PHE A 86 -4.83 -5.21 -8.62
N LEU A 87 -5.70 -4.96 -7.64
CA LEU A 87 -7.14 -4.83 -7.89
C LEU A 87 -7.46 -3.63 -8.80
N TYR A 88 -6.75 -2.51 -8.65
CA TYR A 88 -6.90 -1.34 -9.53
C TYR A 88 -6.55 -1.70 -10.98
N GLY A 89 -5.49 -2.48 -11.17
CA GLY A 89 -5.13 -3.03 -12.48
C GLY A 89 -6.24 -3.90 -13.06
N LEU A 90 -6.77 -4.86 -12.29
CA LEU A 90 -7.86 -5.72 -12.75
C LEU A 90 -9.11 -4.94 -13.17
N ASN A 91 -9.46 -3.91 -12.41
CA ASN A 91 -10.57 -3.03 -12.73
C ASN A 91 -10.31 -2.22 -14.00
N TYR A 92 -9.13 -1.62 -14.13
CA TYR A 92 -8.78 -0.83 -15.32
C TYR A 92 -8.73 -1.66 -16.61
N PHE A 93 -8.29 -2.92 -16.54
CA PHE A 93 -8.30 -3.83 -17.69
C PHE A 93 -9.67 -4.45 -17.98
N GLY A 94 -10.72 -4.12 -17.21
CA GLY A 94 -12.07 -4.68 -17.38
C GLY A 94 -12.14 -6.19 -17.06
N ILE A 95 -11.16 -6.72 -16.33
CA ILE A 95 -11.10 -8.14 -15.96
C ILE A 95 -12.01 -8.40 -14.76
N ASN A 96 -12.06 -7.45 -13.81
CA ASN A 96 -12.83 -7.59 -12.59
C ASN A 96 -13.20 -6.24 -11.94
N ASP A 97 -14.44 -6.12 -11.49
CA ASP A 97 -15.09 -4.92 -10.97
C ASP A 97 -15.26 -4.92 -9.44
N VAL A 98 -14.51 -5.78 -8.71
CA VAL A 98 -14.48 -5.88 -7.24
C VAL A 98 -14.26 -4.52 -6.57
N ILE A 99 -13.52 -3.62 -7.21
CA ILE A 99 -13.45 -2.21 -6.81
C ILE A 99 -13.96 -1.34 -7.95
N PHE A 100 -14.82 -0.37 -7.60
CA PHE A 100 -15.55 0.50 -8.52
C PHE A 100 -16.49 -0.27 -9.46
N SER A 101 -17.47 -0.97 -8.88
CA SER A 101 -18.42 -1.88 -9.55
C SER A 101 -19.47 -1.21 -10.48
N ASN A 102 -19.12 -0.10 -11.14
CA ASN A 102 -20.03 0.67 -12.01
C ASN A 102 -19.31 1.28 -13.23
N PHE A 103 -18.19 0.69 -13.67
CA PHE A 103 -17.45 1.10 -14.87
C PHE A 103 -17.48 0.04 -15.96
#